data_AF-A0A1W7CXV3-F1
#
_entry.id   AF-A0A1W7CXV3-F1
#
_cell.length_a   1.000
_cell.length_b   1.000
_cell.length_c   1.000
_cell.angle_alpha   90.00
_cell.angle_beta   90.00
_cell.angle_gamma   90.00
#
_symmetry.space_group_name_H-M   'P 1'
#
loop_
_entity.id
_entity.type
_entity.pdbx_description
1 polymer ?
#
loop_
_entity_poly.entity_id
_entity_poly.type
_entity_poly.pdbx_seq_one_letter_code
_entity_poly.pdbx_strand_id
1 'polypeptide(L)'
;MRPAEQFNPFSGVSPSFGPFAPLLESKFGMFLGLAWLIGFFVCAYFLIEAIARAAKSRRQGIAGDLDETRGELVRVGAATIGMASLPVLYTILVSA
;
A
#
# COMPACT_ATOMS: atom_id res chain seq x y z
N MET A 1 -28.42 -41.34 15.55
CA MET A 1 -27.44 -40.35 16.06
C MET A 1 -27.39 -39.22 15.03
N ARG A 2 -27.88 -38.02 15.39
CA ARG A 2 -27.76 -36.85 14.50
C ARG A 2 -26.31 -36.38 14.61
N PRO A 3 -25.55 -36.23 13.50
CA PRO A 3 -24.20 -35.70 13.57
C PRO A 3 -24.30 -34.33 14.24
N ALA A 4 -23.45 -34.10 15.24
CA ALA A 4 -23.37 -32.83 15.93
C ALA A 4 -23.23 -31.76 14.85
N GLU A 5 -24.22 -30.87 14.74
CA GLU A 5 -24.06 -29.62 14.00
C GLU A 5 -22.85 -28.95 14.63
N GLN A 6 -21.73 -29.07 13.93
CA GLN A 6 -20.47 -28.47 14.29
C GLN A 6 -20.79 -26.98 14.35
N PHE A 7 -20.89 -26.43 15.57
CA PHE A 7 -21.14 -25.02 15.80
C PHE A 7 -20.04 -24.26 15.06
N ASN A 8 -20.34 -23.85 13.84
CA ASN A 8 -19.44 -23.09 13.01
C ASN A 8 -19.69 -21.63 13.38
N PRO A 9 -18.77 -20.99 14.13
CA PRO A 9 -18.93 -19.59 14.52
C PRO A 9 -18.90 -18.63 13.31
N PHE A 10 -18.58 -19.15 12.12
CA PHE A 10 -18.62 -18.45 10.85
C PHE A 10 -19.83 -18.82 9.98
N SER A 11 -20.79 -19.60 10.50
CA SER A 11 -22.03 -19.87 9.75
C SER A 11 -22.83 -18.57 9.57
N GLY A 12 -23.06 -18.17 8.32
CA GLY A 12 -23.71 -16.90 7.96
C GLY A 12 -22.77 -15.68 7.89
N VAL A 13 -21.48 -15.81 8.22
CA VAL A 13 -20.50 -14.73 8.04
C VAL A 13 -19.91 -14.83 6.64
N SER A 14 -20.34 -13.93 5.74
CA SER A 14 -19.70 -13.78 4.43
C SER A 14 -18.55 -12.78 4.55
N PRO A 15 -17.33 -13.10 4.09
CA PRO A 15 -16.24 -12.14 4.06
C PRO A 15 -16.62 -10.97 3.16
N SER A 16 -16.72 -9.78 3.74
CA SER A 16 -16.95 -8.53 3.01
C SER A 16 -15.65 -7.74 2.95
N PHE A 17 -15.32 -7.24 1.76
CA PHE A 17 -14.20 -6.31 1.56
C PHE A 17 -14.56 -4.86 1.94
N GLY A 18 -15.70 -4.65 2.60
CA GLY A 18 -16.18 -3.35 3.03
C GLY A 18 -16.33 -2.39 1.84
N PRO A 19 -15.87 -1.13 1.94
CA PRO A 19 -16.01 -0.13 0.87
C PRO A 19 -15.29 -0.52 -0.45
N PHE A 20 -14.39 -1.50 -0.41
CA PHE A 20 -13.70 -2.02 -1.61
C PHE A 20 -14.47 -3.14 -2.32
N ALA A 21 -15.54 -3.69 -1.73
CA ALA A 21 -16.37 -4.73 -2.35
C ALA A 21 -16.83 -4.39 -3.79
N PRO A 22 -17.45 -3.22 -4.06
CA PRO A 22 -17.87 -2.88 -5.42
C PRO A 22 -16.71 -2.72 -6.41
N LEU A 23 -15.52 -2.34 -5.92
CA LEU A 23 -14.33 -2.19 -6.76
C LEU A 23 -13.75 -3.56 -7.14
N LEU A 24 -13.84 -4.55 -6.24
CA LEU A 24 -13.33 -5.90 -6.46
C LEU A 24 -14.34 -6.82 -7.18
N GLU A 25 -15.63 -6.50 -7.13
CA GLU A 25 -16.68 -7.21 -7.88
C GLU A 25 -16.58 -6.96 -9.40
N SER A 26 -16.07 -5.79 -9.81
CA SER A 26 -15.80 -5.48 -11.20
C SER A 26 -14.43 -6.00 -11.64
N LYS A 27 -14.38 -6.74 -12.75
CA LYS A 27 -13.11 -7.18 -13.38
C LYS A 27 -12.13 -6.02 -13.57
N PHE A 28 -12.65 -4.86 -13.97
CA PHE A 28 -11.82 -3.67 -14.20
C PHE A 28 -11.25 -3.09 -12.90
N GLY A 29 -12.07 -3.02 -11.84
CA GLY A 29 -11.61 -2.50 -10.55
C GLY A 29 -10.63 -3.46 -9.86
N MET A 30 -10.78 -4.78 -10.06
CA MET A 30 -9.80 -5.78 -9.62
C MET A 30 -8.43 -5.56 -10.30
N PHE A 31 -8.38 -5.34 -11.61
CA PHE A 31 -7.12 -5.04 -12.31
C PHE A 31 -6.51 -3.71 -11.85
N LEU A 32 -7.34 -2.69 -11.64
CA LEU A 32 -6.88 -1.39 -11.15
C LEU A 32 -6.29 -1.48 -9.74
N GLY A 33 -6.95 -2.23 -8.85
CA GLY A 33 -6.44 -2.51 -7.50
C GLY A 33 -5.12 -3.27 -7.52
N LEU A 34 -4.98 -4.26 -8.43
CA LEU A 34 -3.73 -5.00 -8.60
C LEU A 34 -2.61 -4.10 -9.15
N ALA A 35 -2.90 -3.26 -10.14
CA ALA A 35 -1.93 -2.31 -10.70
C ALA A 35 -1.47 -1.30 -9.65
N TRP A 36 -2.39 -0.80 -8.83
CA TRP A 36 -2.06 0.05 -7.69
C TRP A 36 -1.15 -0.66 -6.69
N LEU A 37 -1.48 -1.90 -6.32
CA LEU A 37 -0.69 -2.69 -5.37
C LEU A 37 0.74 -2.90 -5.87
N ILE A 38 0.90 -3.27 -7.14
CA ILE A 38 2.23 -3.41 -7.78
C ILE A 38 2.97 -2.07 -7.76
N GLY A 39 2.32 -0.97 -8.13
CA GLY A 39 2.91 0.37 -8.09
C GLY A 39 3.36 0.78 -6.69
N PHE A 40 2.57 0.47 -5.67
CA PHE A 40 2.91 0.71 -4.28
C PHE A 40 4.17 -0.04 -3.85
N PHE A 41 4.29 -1.33 -4.22
CA PHE A 41 5.49 -2.12 -3.92
C PHE A 41 6.74 -1.59 -4.63
N VAL A 42 6.61 -1.12 -5.88
CA VAL A 42 7.71 -0.48 -6.60
C VAL A 42 8.15 0.81 -5.89
N CYS A 43 7.20 1.66 -5.47
CA CYS A 43 7.52 2.85 -4.68
C CYS A 43 8.20 2.50 -3.35
N ALA A 44 7.70 1.48 -2.65
CA ALA A 44 8.30 1.02 -1.40
C ALA A 44 9.73 0.50 -1.59
N TYR A 45 10.00 -0.22 -2.68
CA TYR A 45 11.35 -0.67 -3.04
C TYR A 45 12.30 0.51 -3.24
N PHE A 46 11.90 1.50 -4.05
CA PHE A 46 12.72 2.70 -4.26
C PHE A 46 12.92 3.51 -2.98
N LEU A 47 11.93 3.53 -2.09
CA LEU A 47 12.06 4.22 -0.80
C LEU A 47 13.13 3.54 0.06
N ILE A 48 13.11 2.21 0.14
CA ILE A 48 14.12 1.43 0.87
C ILE A 48 15.51 1.65 0.26
N GLU A 49 15.62 1.65 -1.06
CA GLU A 49 16.88 1.91 -1.75
C GLU A 49 17.42 3.31 -1.46
N ALA A 50 16.57 4.33 -1.54
CA ALA A 50 16.92 5.72 -1.24
C ALA A 50 17.36 5.89 0.23
N ILE A 51 16.68 5.23 1.18
CA ILE A 51 17.08 5.21 2.59
C ILE A 51 18.44 4.53 2.77
N ALA A 52 18.70 3.41 2.08
CA ALA A 52 19.97 2.71 2.16
C ALA A 52 21.13 3.56 1.60
N ARG A 53 20.90 4.24 0.46
CA ARG A 53 21.86 5.19 -0.13
C ARG A 53 22.13 6.37 0.80
N ALA A 54 21.10 6.96 1.39
CA ALA A 54 21.22 8.03 2.39
C ALA A 54 21.98 7.60 3.65
N ALA A 55 21.73 6.39 4.15
CA ALA A 55 22.45 5.84 5.29
C ALA A 55 23.94 5.63 4.97
N LYS A 56 24.26 5.19 3.74
CA LYS A 56 25.63 5.01 3.28
C LYS A 56 26.35 6.34 3.08
N SER A 57 25.72 7.35 2.47
CA SER A 57 26.35 8.67 2.24
C SER A 57 26.65 9.39 3.56
N ARG A 58 25.73 9.30 4.54
CA ARG A 58 25.97 9.81 5.90
C ARG A 58 27.17 9.16 6.59
N ARG A 59 27.45 7.88 6.34
CA ARG A 59 28.62 7.17 6.90
C ARG A 59 29.93 7.54 6.21
N GLN A 60 29.89 7.96 4.95
CA GLN A 60 31.09 8.24 4.15
C GLN A 60 31.53 9.71 4.21
N GLY A 61 30.76 10.61 4.84
CA GLY A 61 31.16 11.99 5.09
C GLY A 61 31.27 12.87 3.83
N ILE A 62 30.74 12.41 2.70
CA ILE A 62 30.78 13.15 1.42
C ILE A 62 29.67 14.21 1.44
N ALA A 63 30.03 15.41 1.92
CA ALA A 63 29.09 16.50 2.18
C ALA A 63 28.39 17.07 0.93
N GLY A 64 28.95 16.86 -0.27
CA GLY A 64 28.34 17.32 -1.53
C GLY A 64 27.15 16.48 -2.01
N ASP A 65 26.99 15.26 -1.51
CA ASP A 65 25.99 14.29 -1.98
C ASP A 65 24.71 14.30 -1.13
N LEU A 66 24.72 15.04 -0.01
CA LEU A 66 23.64 15.01 0.99
C LEU A 66 22.36 15.72 0.53
N ASP A 67 22.46 16.79 -0.25
CA ASP A 67 21.30 17.59 -0.67
C ASP A 67 20.55 16.92 -1.83
N GLU A 68 21.28 16.34 -2.77
CA GLU A 68 20.72 15.52 -3.86
C GLU A 68 20.06 14.25 -3.33
N THR A 69 20.74 13.55 -2.40
CA THR A 69 20.17 12.38 -1.71
C THR A 69 18.92 12.74 -0.90
N ARG A 70 18.88 13.92 -0.27
CA ARG A 70 17.70 14.40 0.48
C ARG A 70 16.53 14.72 -0.45
N GLY A 71 16.79 15.35 -1.60
CA GLY A 71 15.79 15.64 -2.62
C GLY A 71 15.16 14.36 -3.17
N GLU A 72 15.98 13.35 -3.47
CA GLU A 72 15.50 12.04 -3.91
C GLU A 72 14.67 11.34 -2.83
N LEU A 73 15.13 11.35 -1.58
CA LEU A 73 14.41 10.75 -0.45
C LEU A 73 13.04 11.41 -0.24
N VAL A 74 12.96 12.75 -0.29
CA VAL A 74 11.71 13.50 -0.14
C VAL A 74 10.77 13.20 -1.31
N ARG A 75 11.28 13.13 -2.53
CA ARG A 75 10.47 12.82 -3.73
C ARG A 75 9.89 11.41 -3.66
N VAL A 76 10.70 10.42 -3.35
CA VAL A 76 10.27 9.01 -3.25
C VAL A 76 9.35 8.81 -2.04
N GLY A 77 9.65 9.47 -0.92
CA GLY A 77 8.79 9.49 0.27
C GLY A 77 7.42 10.09 -0.02
N ALA A 78 7.36 11.25 -0.67
CA ALA A 78 6.11 11.90 -1.07
C ALA A 78 5.30 11.03 -2.04
N ALA A 79 5.96 10.40 -3.02
CA ALA A 79 5.31 9.47 -3.95
C ALA A 79 4.72 8.25 -3.22
N THR A 80 5.44 7.69 -2.25
CA THR A 80 4.98 6.54 -1.45
C THR A 80 3.78 6.93 -0.58
N ILE A 81 3.82 8.09 0.08
CA ILE A 81 2.70 8.61 0.88
C ILE A 81 1.47 8.84 0.01
N GLY A 82 1.67 9.43 -1.18
CA GLY A 82 0.60 9.61 -2.17
C GLY A 82 -0.05 8.28 -2.53
N MET A 83 0.76 7.28 -2.91
CA MET A 83 0.27 5.94 -3.24
C MET A 83 -0.43 5.26 -2.05
N ALA A 84 0.09 5.39 -0.84
CA ALA A 84 -0.48 4.83 0.39
C ALA A 84 -1.83 5.47 0.76
N SER A 85 -2.03 6.73 0.39
CA SER A 85 -3.25 7.49 0.73
C SER A 85 -4.45 7.16 -0.18
N LEU A 86 -4.22 6.58 -1.36
CA LEU A 86 -5.26 6.29 -2.34
C LEU A 86 -6.42 5.43 -1.81
N PRO A 87 -6.19 4.33 -1.05
CA PRO A 87 -7.28 3.57 -0.45
C PRO A 87 -8.09 4.39 0.55
N VAL A 88 -7.43 5.23 1.36
CA VAL A 88 -8.10 6.08 2.36
C VAL A 88 -8.98 7.12 1.69
N LEU A 89 -8.46 7.81 0.68
CA LEU A 89 -9.23 8.79 -0.10
C LEU A 89 -10.44 8.15 -0.77
N TYR A 90 -10.28 6.94 -1.33
CA TYR A 90 -11.37 6.18 -1.91
C TYR A 90 -12.44 5.83 -0.86
N THR A 91 -12.05 5.36 0.33
CA THR A 91 -13.04 5.08 1.39
C THR A 91 -13.82 6.32 1.82
N ILE A 92 -13.17 7.49 1.91
CA ILE A 92 -13.84 8.75 2.25
C ILE A 92 -14.83 9.14 1.14
N LEU A 93 -14.43 9.06 -0.12
CA LEU A 93 -15.29 9.39 -1.27
C LEU A 93 -16.54 8.52 -1.37
N VAL A 94 -16.42 7.23 -1.05
CA VAL A 94 -17.54 6.29 -1.10
C VAL A 94 -18.44 6.38 0.14
N SER A 95 -17.92 6.91 1.24
CA SER A 95 -18.67 7.06 2.50
C SER A 95 -19.31 8.44 2.68
N ALA A 96 -19.01 9.39 1.78
CA ALA A 96 -19.57 10.75 1.73
C ALA A 96 -20.83 10.80 0.86
#